data_AF-A0A1B9DSS3-F1
#
_entry.id   AF-A0A1B9DSS3-F1
#
_cell.length_a   1.000
_cell.length_b   1.000
_cell.length_c   1.000
_cell.angle_alpha   90.00
_cell.angle_beta   90.00
_cell.angle_gamma   90.00
#
_symmetry.space_group_name_H-M   'P 1'
#
loop_
_entity.id
_entity.type
_entity.pdbx_description
1 polymer ?
#
loop_
_entity_poly.entity_id
_entity_poly.type
_entity_poly.pdbx_seq_one_letter_code
_entity_poly.pdbx_strand_id
1 'polypeptide(L)'
;MIELAKDYKNFMFRNEPTKEILKEIKSNVPENLKTTSDFIAEAITSKNKLLSQSFLSRPENDILKQLYIIRAINFNIRKENQIDNNKLIDSLLNKNLSVYELIDNYYDMLFTSVGNKNQPFDLSKTNFKMNDYNFKDETEKGIMYLICMDFCSKTIWGYMNIVKPANTSKAYDYIKKFPKFNDQKYYQYTDFYFTDFEMEIVEGKGIQSYKSYYLDKYYETLLSHLLCLNKENKSEKEKNDLLLGSILKESNLYKYTKYQKILESIFEVHKIE
;
A
#
# COMPACT_ATOMS: atom_id res chain seq x y z
N MET A 1 -4.02 14.01 -19.61
CA MET A 1 -3.49 13.91 -18.22
C MET A 1 -4.18 14.87 -17.26
N ILE A 2 -4.26 16.18 -17.54
CA ILE A 2 -4.91 17.15 -16.63
C ILE A 2 -6.38 16.79 -16.36
N GLU A 3 -7.18 16.48 -17.39
CA GLU A 3 -8.58 16.08 -17.19
C GLU A 3 -8.71 14.78 -16.38
N LEU A 4 -7.92 13.74 -16.70
CA LEU A 4 -7.87 12.51 -15.88
C LEU A 4 -7.55 12.78 -14.40
N ALA A 5 -6.66 13.75 -14.12
CA ALA A 5 -6.34 14.14 -12.75
C ALA A 5 -7.48 14.87 -12.04
N LYS A 6 -8.27 15.68 -12.78
CA LYS A 6 -9.49 16.30 -12.25
C LYS A 6 -10.56 15.25 -11.95
N ASP A 7 -10.77 14.30 -12.85
CA ASP A 7 -11.72 13.21 -12.65
C ASP A 7 -11.30 12.35 -11.45
N TYR A 8 -10.01 11.98 -11.39
CA TYR A 8 -9.47 11.28 -10.23
C TYR A 8 -9.68 12.09 -8.93
N LYS A 9 -9.32 13.38 -8.91
CA LYS A 9 -9.55 14.25 -7.74
C LYS A 9 -11.01 14.24 -7.30
N ASN A 10 -11.92 14.36 -8.27
CA ASN A 10 -13.34 14.48 -8.01
C ASN A 10 -13.89 13.19 -7.45
N PHE A 11 -13.49 12.02 -7.97
CA PHE A 11 -14.16 10.75 -7.70
C PHE A 11 -13.32 9.70 -6.94
N MET A 12 -12.05 9.96 -6.60
CA MET A 12 -11.17 8.96 -5.92
C MET A 12 -11.62 8.55 -4.51
N PHE A 13 -12.54 9.30 -3.89
CA PHE A 13 -13.08 8.99 -2.57
C PHE A 13 -14.39 8.19 -2.69
N ARG A 14 -15.46 8.62 -2.02
CA ARG A 14 -16.70 7.83 -1.88
C ARG A 14 -17.80 8.18 -2.88
N ASN A 15 -17.66 9.29 -3.60
CA ASN A 15 -18.62 9.71 -4.60
C ASN A 15 -18.38 8.97 -5.92
N GLU A 16 -19.46 8.68 -6.64
CA GLU A 16 -19.42 7.86 -7.87
C GLU A 16 -19.57 8.72 -9.13
N PRO A 17 -18.81 8.44 -10.20
CA PRO A 17 -19.00 9.08 -11.49
C PRO A 17 -20.28 8.57 -12.17
N THR A 18 -20.87 9.40 -13.05
CA THR A 18 -21.96 8.95 -13.91
C THR A 18 -21.43 8.05 -15.04
N LYS A 19 -22.34 7.34 -15.73
CA LYS A 19 -21.96 6.51 -16.89
C LYS A 19 -21.39 7.35 -18.02
N GLU A 20 -21.87 8.58 -18.17
CA GLU A 20 -21.41 9.55 -19.17
C GLU A 20 -19.96 9.94 -18.89
N ILE A 21 -19.63 10.29 -17.64
CA ILE A 21 -18.25 10.60 -17.23
C ILE A 21 -17.32 9.42 -17.49
N LEU A 22 -17.72 8.20 -17.12
CA LEU A 22 -16.93 7.00 -17.40
C LEU A 22 -16.73 6.74 -18.89
N LYS A 23 -17.73 7.05 -19.71
CA LYS A 23 -17.64 6.96 -21.17
C LYS A 23 -16.68 8.02 -21.71
N GLU A 24 -16.74 9.24 -21.21
CA GLU A 24 -15.88 10.35 -21.61
C GLU A 24 -14.41 10.07 -21.28
N ILE A 25 -14.12 9.58 -20.08
CA ILE A 25 -12.76 9.18 -19.66
C ILE A 25 -12.13 8.21 -20.65
N LYS A 26 -12.92 7.33 -21.26
CA LYS A 26 -12.47 6.31 -22.21
C LYS A 26 -12.57 6.72 -23.68
N SER A 27 -13.29 7.80 -23.99
CA SER A 27 -13.54 8.24 -25.36
C SER A 27 -12.45 9.20 -25.82
N ASN A 28 -11.99 9.05 -27.06
CA ASN A 28 -11.00 9.94 -27.69
C ASN A 28 -9.67 10.07 -26.91
N VAL A 29 -9.31 9.06 -26.11
CA VAL A 29 -8.02 9.00 -25.40
C VAL A 29 -6.92 8.64 -26.40
N PRO A 30 -5.81 9.41 -26.46
CA PRO A 30 -4.63 9.03 -27.24
C PRO A 30 -4.16 7.61 -26.91
N GLU A 31 -3.68 6.86 -27.91
CA GLU A 31 -3.29 5.45 -27.74
C GLU A 31 -2.35 5.23 -26.54
N ASN A 32 -1.35 6.11 -26.41
CA ASN A 32 -0.34 6.06 -25.35
C ASN A 32 -0.87 6.40 -23.95
N LEU A 33 -2.14 6.82 -23.82
CA LEU A 33 -2.80 7.12 -22.54
C LEU A 33 -3.93 6.14 -22.21
N LYS A 34 -4.24 5.17 -23.08
CA LYS A 34 -5.39 4.27 -22.88
C LYS A 34 -5.29 3.47 -21.59
N THR A 35 -4.17 2.81 -21.33
CA THR A 35 -3.99 2.01 -20.11
C THR A 35 -4.07 2.86 -18.84
N THR A 36 -3.51 4.07 -18.89
CA THR A 36 -3.60 5.05 -17.81
C THR A 36 -5.04 5.51 -17.59
N SER A 37 -5.79 5.78 -18.65
CA SER A 37 -7.21 6.11 -18.58
C SER A 37 -8.03 4.96 -17.99
N ASP A 38 -7.79 3.72 -18.42
CA ASP A 38 -8.48 2.54 -17.88
C ASP A 38 -8.19 2.36 -16.38
N PHE A 39 -6.94 2.56 -15.95
CA PHE A 39 -6.62 2.57 -14.52
C PHE A 39 -7.40 3.63 -13.77
N ILE A 40 -7.44 4.88 -14.26
CA ILE A 40 -8.17 5.96 -13.60
C ILE A 40 -9.67 5.67 -13.54
N ALA A 41 -10.26 5.15 -14.61
CA ALA A 41 -11.66 4.75 -14.65
C ALA A 41 -11.99 3.70 -13.58
N GLU A 42 -11.16 2.66 -13.43
CA GLU A 42 -11.32 1.67 -12.36
C GLU A 42 -11.06 2.28 -10.98
N ALA A 43 -10.08 3.17 -10.85
CA ALA A 43 -9.71 3.82 -9.60
C ALA A 43 -10.79 4.74 -9.03
N ILE A 44 -11.73 5.19 -9.86
CA ILE A 44 -12.88 6.02 -9.45
C ILE A 44 -14.21 5.25 -9.42
N THR A 45 -14.23 3.97 -9.76
CA THR A 45 -15.44 3.16 -9.83
C THR A 45 -15.59 2.26 -8.61
N SER A 46 -16.79 2.19 -8.03
CA SER A 46 -17.13 1.19 -6.99
C SER A 46 -17.14 -0.24 -7.54
N LYS A 47 -16.77 -1.23 -6.72
CA LYS A 47 -16.62 -2.64 -7.12
C LYS A 47 -15.65 -2.80 -8.31
N ASN A 48 -14.60 -1.98 -8.32
CA ASN A 48 -13.59 -2.00 -9.37
C ASN A 48 -12.85 -3.32 -9.45
N LYS A 49 -12.13 -3.47 -10.55
CA LYS A 49 -11.31 -4.64 -10.87
C LYS A 49 -9.84 -4.41 -10.55
N LEU A 50 -9.47 -3.41 -9.74
CA LEU A 50 -8.08 -3.09 -9.45
C LEU A 50 -7.28 -4.23 -8.79
N LEU A 51 -7.96 -5.21 -8.19
CA LEU A 51 -7.34 -6.43 -7.65
C LEU A 51 -7.28 -7.59 -8.66
N SER A 52 -7.54 -7.34 -9.94
CA SER A 52 -7.31 -8.33 -11.00
C SER A 52 -5.83 -8.40 -11.37
N GLN A 53 -5.42 -9.50 -11.99
CA GLN A 53 -4.04 -9.68 -12.45
C GLN A 53 -3.59 -8.55 -13.40
N SER A 54 -4.48 -8.00 -14.23
CA SER A 54 -4.13 -6.93 -15.18
C SER A 54 -3.67 -5.62 -14.50
N PHE A 55 -4.16 -5.33 -13.30
CA PHE A 55 -3.77 -4.14 -12.53
C PHE A 55 -2.77 -4.45 -11.41
N LEU A 56 -2.71 -5.70 -10.95
CA LEU A 56 -1.69 -6.11 -9.98
C LEU A 56 -0.34 -6.36 -10.64
N SER A 57 -0.32 -6.77 -11.91
CA SER A 57 0.90 -6.93 -12.68
C SER A 57 1.57 -5.58 -12.90
N ARG A 58 2.90 -5.57 -12.80
CA ARG A 58 3.75 -4.41 -13.01
C ARG A 58 3.49 -3.81 -14.40
N PRO A 59 2.99 -2.57 -14.51
CA PRO A 59 2.81 -1.92 -15.79
C PRO A 59 4.13 -1.41 -16.37
N GLU A 60 4.10 -0.95 -17.62
CA GLU A 60 5.25 -0.36 -18.28
C GLU A 60 5.69 0.96 -17.64
N ASN A 61 6.96 1.32 -17.81
CA ASN A 61 7.56 2.49 -17.15
C ASN A 61 6.89 3.82 -17.53
N ASP A 62 6.43 3.94 -18.76
CA ASP A 62 5.69 5.11 -19.25
C ASP A 62 4.33 5.24 -18.55
N ILE A 63 3.59 4.15 -18.38
CA ILE A 63 2.32 4.12 -17.65
C ILE A 63 2.54 4.53 -16.19
N LEU A 64 3.56 3.96 -15.53
CA LEU A 64 3.94 4.31 -14.17
C LEU A 64 4.22 5.82 -14.03
N LYS A 65 5.00 6.39 -14.97
CA LYS A 65 5.32 7.81 -15.01
C LYS A 65 4.08 8.69 -15.24
N GLN A 66 3.17 8.28 -16.12
CA GLN A 66 1.93 9.00 -16.38
C GLN A 66 1.02 9.05 -15.14
N LEU A 67 0.87 7.92 -14.43
CA LEU A 67 0.08 7.85 -13.19
C LEU A 67 0.69 8.71 -12.07
N TYR A 68 2.02 8.69 -11.95
CA TYR A 68 2.74 9.60 -11.04
C TYR A 68 2.42 11.07 -11.34
N ILE A 69 2.47 11.47 -12.61
CA ILE A 69 2.13 12.85 -13.04
C ILE A 69 0.66 13.18 -12.74
N ILE A 70 -0.27 12.26 -13.02
CA ILE A 70 -1.70 12.45 -12.71
C ILE A 70 -1.91 12.68 -11.21
N ARG A 71 -1.25 11.90 -10.36
CA ARG A 71 -1.32 12.08 -8.90
C ARG A 71 -0.72 13.42 -8.45
N ALA A 72 0.42 13.81 -9.03
CA ALA A 72 1.03 15.12 -8.74
C ALA A 72 0.10 16.29 -9.13
N ILE A 73 -0.58 16.20 -10.27
CA ILE A 73 -1.59 17.19 -10.70
C ILE A 73 -2.78 17.21 -9.72
N ASN A 74 -3.29 16.05 -9.31
CA ASN A 74 -4.37 15.97 -8.32
C ASN A 74 -4.00 16.68 -7.00
N PHE A 75 -2.76 16.52 -6.52
CA PHE A 75 -2.28 17.26 -5.36
C PHE A 75 -2.11 18.76 -5.64
N ASN A 76 -1.54 19.13 -6.78
CA ASN A 76 -1.35 20.53 -7.16
C ASN A 76 -2.67 21.32 -7.22
N ILE A 77 -3.74 20.73 -7.78
CA ILE A 77 -5.08 21.34 -7.86
C ILE A 77 -5.69 21.62 -6.47
N ARG A 78 -5.17 21.00 -5.40
CA ARG A 78 -5.63 21.21 -4.02
C ARG A 78 -4.83 22.28 -3.27
N LYS A 79 -3.73 22.78 -3.84
CA LYS A 79 -2.86 23.79 -3.20
C LYS A 79 -3.40 25.20 -3.45
N GLU A 80 -3.33 26.06 -2.43
CA GLU A 80 -3.69 27.48 -2.56
C GLU A 80 -2.82 28.20 -3.59
N ASN A 81 -1.51 27.92 -3.58
CA ASN A 81 -0.53 28.46 -4.51
C ASN A 81 -0.15 27.43 -5.59
N GLN A 82 -1.15 26.97 -6.35
CA GLN A 82 -0.94 25.97 -7.40
C GLN A 82 0.01 26.48 -8.50
N ILE A 83 0.89 25.59 -8.96
CA ILE A 83 1.70 25.84 -10.16
C ILE A 83 0.83 25.57 -11.39
N ASP A 84 1.10 26.22 -12.53
CA ASP A 84 0.44 25.84 -13.79
C ASP A 84 0.66 24.35 -14.10
N ASN A 85 -0.43 23.64 -14.43
CA ASN A 85 -0.37 22.18 -14.60
C ASN A 85 0.46 21.76 -15.82
N ASN A 86 0.54 22.58 -16.88
CA ASN A 86 1.41 22.27 -18.01
C ASN A 86 2.88 22.39 -17.61
N LYS A 87 3.24 23.46 -16.88
CA LYS A 87 4.59 23.63 -16.31
C LYS A 87 4.97 22.47 -15.38
N LEU A 88 4.04 22.01 -14.56
CA LEU A 88 4.25 20.85 -13.68
C LEU A 88 4.50 19.57 -14.49
N ILE A 89 3.68 19.31 -15.52
CA ILE A 89 3.85 18.16 -16.42
C ILE A 89 5.23 18.19 -17.08
N ASP A 90 5.62 19.32 -17.66
CA ASP A 90 6.90 19.48 -18.35
C ASP A 90 8.08 19.24 -17.41
N SER A 91 8.00 19.75 -16.18
CA SER A 91 9.02 19.50 -15.15
C SER A 91 9.13 18.02 -14.80
N LEU A 92 7.99 17.35 -14.60
CA LEU A 92 7.97 15.95 -14.19
C LEU A 92 8.38 14.99 -15.30
N LEU A 93 8.04 15.27 -16.57
CA LEU A 93 8.47 14.47 -17.72
C LEU A 93 9.99 14.43 -17.84
N ASN A 94 10.66 15.55 -17.58
CA ASN A 94 12.11 15.67 -17.67
C ASN A 94 12.85 15.28 -16.38
N LYS A 95 12.13 15.14 -15.25
CA LYS A 95 12.72 14.73 -13.98
C LYS A 95 13.11 13.25 -14.02
N ASN A 96 14.37 12.97 -13.71
CA ASN A 96 14.82 11.60 -13.46
C ASN A 96 14.24 11.11 -12.13
N LEU A 97 13.29 10.18 -12.20
CA LEU A 97 12.65 9.56 -11.04
C LEU A 97 13.10 8.12 -10.94
N SER A 98 13.35 7.66 -9.71
CA SER A 98 13.60 6.24 -9.47
C SER A 98 12.38 5.43 -9.90
N VAL A 99 12.60 4.29 -10.57
CA VAL A 99 11.49 3.38 -10.92
C VAL A 99 10.76 2.90 -9.67
N TYR A 100 11.45 2.76 -8.54
CA TYR A 100 10.86 2.35 -7.27
C TYR A 100 9.89 3.39 -6.69
N GLU A 101 10.17 4.68 -6.86
CA GLU A 101 9.23 5.75 -6.50
C GLU A 101 7.98 5.71 -7.37
N LEU A 102 8.11 5.35 -8.66
CA LEU A 102 6.98 5.20 -9.56
C LEU A 102 6.12 3.97 -9.22
N ILE A 103 6.76 2.86 -8.84
CA ILE A 103 6.09 1.62 -8.42
C ILE A 103 5.36 1.84 -7.08
N ASP A 104 6.00 2.51 -6.12
CA ASP A 104 5.37 2.89 -4.85
C ASP A 104 4.13 3.74 -5.08
N ASN A 105 4.25 4.78 -5.93
CA ASN A 105 3.14 5.64 -6.29
C ASN A 105 1.97 4.87 -6.90
N TYR A 106 2.26 3.94 -7.81
CA TYR A 106 1.28 3.12 -8.51
C TYR A 106 0.48 2.25 -7.54
N TYR A 107 1.15 1.46 -6.70
CA TYR A 107 0.46 0.57 -5.78
C TYR A 107 -0.25 1.35 -4.67
N ASP A 108 0.27 2.50 -4.24
CA ASP A 108 -0.42 3.34 -3.27
C ASP A 108 -1.72 3.92 -3.84
N MET A 109 -1.72 4.36 -5.10
CA MET A 109 -2.96 4.74 -5.80
C MET A 109 -3.93 3.56 -5.90
N LEU A 110 -3.44 2.39 -6.29
CA LEU A 110 -4.25 1.18 -6.45
C LEU A 110 -4.95 0.80 -5.15
N PHE A 111 -4.20 0.62 -4.06
CA PHE A 111 -4.76 0.19 -2.78
C PHE A 111 -5.60 1.29 -2.11
N THR A 112 -5.24 2.57 -2.27
CA THR A 112 -6.08 3.67 -1.81
C THR A 112 -7.43 3.67 -2.52
N SER A 113 -7.46 3.48 -3.83
CA SER A 113 -8.70 3.40 -4.60
C SER A 113 -9.52 2.16 -4.24
N VAL A 114 -8.90 0.99 -4.06
CA VAL A 114 -9.59 -0.20 -3.53
C VAL A 114 -10.22 0.11 -2.18
N GLY A 115 -9.48 0.73 -1.27
CA GLY A 115 -9.99 1.13 0.04
C GLY A 115 -11.15 2.09 -0.03
N ASN A 116 -11.08 3.13 -0.85
CA ASN A 116 -12.15 4.13 -0.93
C ASN A 116 -13.42 3.59 -1.60
N LYS A 117 -13.27 2.68 -2.57
CA LYS A 117 -14.34 2.23 -3.47
C LYS A 117 -14.95 0.87 -3.16
N ASN A 118 -14.21 0.00 -2.48
CA ASN A 118 -14.66 -1.34 -2.15
C ASN A 118 -14.87 -1.45 -0.63
N GLN A 119 -16.00 -0.90 -0.18
CA GLN A 119 -16.43 -0.92 1.22
C GLN A 119 -17.61 -1.88 1.43
N PRO A 120 -17.71 -2.54 2.60
CA PRO A 120 -16.76 -2.53 3.70
C PRO A 120 -15.44 -3.23 3.34
N PHE A 121 -14.34 -2.86 3.99
CA PHE A 121 -13.04 -3.52 3.82
C PHE A 121 -13.15 -5.02 4.10
N ASP A 122 -12.79 -5.82 3.09
CA ASP A 122 -12.61 -7.27 3.21
C ASP A 122 -11.69 -7.79 2.08
N LEU A 123 -10.50 -8.28 2.44
CA LEU A 123 -9.57 -8.95 1.54
C LEU A 123 -9.36 -10.43 1.92
N SER A 124 -10.22 -11.01 2.78
CA SER A 124 -10.07 -12.39 3.27
C SER A 124 -10.06 -13.44 2.15
N LYS A 125 -10.73 -13.13 1.03
CA LYS A 125 -10.79 -13.98 -0.17
C LYS A 125 -9.72 -13.66 -1.20
N THR A 126 -8.93 -12.61 -0.98
CA THR A 126 -7.89 -12.16 -1.89
C THR A 126 -6.59 -12.90 -1.60
N ASN A 127 -5.99 -13.44 -2.64
CA ASN A 127 -4.68 -14.08 -2.58
C ASN A 127 -3.81 -13.50 -3.69
N PHE A 128 -2.83 -12.69 -3.30
CA PHE A 128 -1.90 -12.07 -4.22
C PHE A 128 -0.85 -13.06 -4.68
N LYS A 129 -0.96 -13.49 -5.94
CA LYS A 129 0.01 -14.35 -6.62
C LYS A 129 1.17 -13.51 -7.14
N MET A 130 1.98 -12.97 -6.22
CA MET A 130 3.02 -11.98 -6.56
C MET A 130 4.05 -12.50 -7.56
N ASN A 131 4.24 -13.82 -7.63
CA ASN A 131 5.14 -14.42 -8.61
C ASN A 131 4.60 -14.32 -10.06
N ASP A 132 3.30 -14.02 -10.24
CA ASP A 132 2.62 -13.96 -11.54
C ASP A 132 2.44 -12.52 -12.04
N TYR A 133 3.01 -11.53 -11.34
CA TYR A 133 2.79 -10.09 -11.56
C TYR A 133 3.93 -9.39 -12.30
N ASN A 134 4.88 -10.13 -12.89
CA ASN A 134 5.93 -9.58 -13.75
C ASN A 134 6.80 -8.47 -13.11
N PHE A 135 7.02 -8.52 -11.80
CA PHE A 135 8.00 -7.66 -11.12
C PHE A 135 9.39 -7.88 -11.70
N LYS A 136 10.19 -6.81 -11.84
CA LYS A 136 11.55 -6.90 -12.39
C LYS A 136 12.56 -7.42 -11.37
N ASP A 137 12.31 -7.16 -10.09
CA ASP A 137 13.18 -7.55 -8.99
C ASP A 137 12.39 -7.70 -7.68
N GLU A 138 13.08 -8.18 -6.65
CA GLU A 138 12.51 -8.34 -5.31
C GLU A 138 12.18 -6.99 -4.64
N THR A 139 12.78 -5.88 -5.08
CA THR A 139 12.46 -4.54 -4.57
C THR A 139 11.05 -4.14 -4.98
N GLU A 140 10.70 -4.28 -6.27
CA GLU A 140 9.34 -3.97 -6.76
C GLU A 140 8.28 -4.86 -6.08
N LYS A 141 8.58 -6.14 -5.88
CA LYS A 141 7.71 -7.08 -5.15
C LYS A 141 7.53 -6.66 -3.69
N GLY A 142 8.63 -6.29 -3.02
CA GLY A 142 8.63 -5.79 -1.65
C GLY A 142 7.82 -4.51 -1.49
N ILE A 143 7.89 -3.58 -2.44
CA ILE A 143 7.08 -2.36 -2.47
C ILE A 143 5.59 -2.69 -2.53
N MET A 144 5.16 -3.54 -3.49
CA MET A 144 3.75 -3.92 -3.60
C MET A 144 3.21 -4.52 -2.30
N TYR A 145 3.99 -5.42 -1.71
CA TYR A 145 3.65 -6.04 -0.42
C TYR A 145 3.53 -5.00 0.70
N LEU A 146 4.55 -4.15 0.88
CA LEU A 146 4.61 -3.18 1.99
C LEU A 146 3.51 -2.12 1.89
N ILE A 147 3.16 -1.69 0.67
CA ILE A 147 2.06 -0.76 0.45
C ILE A 147 0.70 -1.42 0.73
N CYS A 148 0.51 -2.67 0.31
CA CYS A 148 -0.70 -3.43 0.65
C CYS A 148 -0.84 -3.56 2.18
N MET A 149 0.26 -3.86 2.86
CA MET A 149 0.26 -4.00 4.31
C MET A 149 0.04 -2.67 5.02
N ASP A 150 0.65 -1.56 4.61
CA ASP A 150 0.36 -0.23 5.18
C ASP A 150 -1.12 0.15 4.99
N PHE A 151 -1.70 -0.15 3.84
CA PHE A 151 -3.14 -0.01 3.61
C PHE A 151 -3.98 -0.84 4.61
N CYS A 152 -3.67 -2.12 4.78
CA CYS A 152 -4.36 -2.98 5.75
C CYS A 152 -4.18 -2.46 7.20
N SER A 153 -2.99 -2.01 7.54
CA SER A 153 -2.62 -1.48 8.86
C SER A 153 -3.45 -0.26 9.24
N LYS A 154 -3.67 0.66 8.30
CA LYS A 154 -4.52 1.85 8.49
C LYS A 154 -5.96 1.48 8.88
N THR A 155 -6.47 0.32 8.47
CA THR A 155 -7.84 -0.12 8.83
C THR A 155 -7.99 -0.51 10.31
N ILE A 156 -6.90 -0.89 10.97
CA ILE A 156 -6.90 -1.27 12.40
C ILE A 156 -6.33 -0.17 13.30
N TRP A 157 -5.57 0.77 12.74
CA TRP A 157 -4.82 1.77 13.49
C TRP A 157 -5.68 2.57 14.47
N GLY A 158 -6.87 3.02 14.06
CA GLY A 158 -7.77 3.77 14.94
C GLY A 158 -8.24 2.97 16.17
N TYR A 159 -8.50 1.68 16.01
CA TYR A 159 -8.90 0.81 17.12
C TYR A 159 -7.76 0.55 18.11
N MET A 160 -6.52 0.51 17.63
CA MET A 160 -5.34 0.25 18.45
C MET A 160 -4.81 1.52 19.14
N ASN A 161 -4.79 2.65 18.42
CA ASN A 161 -4.06 3.84 18.85
C ASN A 161 -4.94 4.98 19.36
N ILE A 162 -6.17 5.14 18.84
CA ILE A 162 -7.08 6.24 19.23
C ILE A 162 -8.02 5.83 20.37
N VAL A 163 -8.66 4.65 20.27
CA VAL A 163 -9.58 4.17 21.30
C VAL A 163 -8.81 3.77 22.57
N LYS A 164 -9.29 4.18 23.75
CA LYS A 164 -8.66 3.86 25.06
C LYS A 164 -9.70 3.21 26.01
N PRO A 165 -9.45 1.98 26.52
CA PRO A 165 -8.38 1.07 26.11
C PRO A 165 -8.51 0.65 24.63
N ALA A 166 -7.43 0.15 24.03
CA ALA A 166 -7.44 -0.31 22.64
C ALA A 166 -8.56 -1.33 22.40
N ASN A 167 -9.28 -1.18 21.29
CA ASN A 167 -10.37 -2.09 20.91
C ASN A 167 -9.81 -3.28 20.12
N THR A 168 -9.16 -4.21 20.84
CA THR A 168 -8.49 -5.38 20.26
C THR A 168 -9.47 -6.32 19.55
N SER A 169 -10.69 -6.43 20.04
CA SER A 169 -11.73 -7.26 19.42
C SER A 169 -12.07 -6.76 18.00
N LYS A 170 -12.36 -5.46 17.84
CA LYS A 170 -12.60 -4.88 16.51
C LYS A 170 -11.37 -4.90 15.62
N ALA A 171 -10.19 -4.62 16.16
CA ALA A 171 -8.95 -4.71 15.38
C ALA A 171 -8.73 -6.14 14.86
N TYR A 172 -8.93 -7.15 15.70
CA TYR A 172 -8.81 -8.56 15.32
C TYR A 172 -9.83 -8.97 14.25
N ASP A 173 -11.07 -8.48 14.34
CA ASP A 173 -12.08 -8.69 13.30
C ASP A 173 -11.65 -8.17 11.92
N TYR A 174 -10.92 -7.05 11.87
CA TYR A 174 -10.34 -6.53 10.64
C TYR A 174 -9.09 -7.29 10.20
N ILE A 175 -8.23 -7.73 11.13
CA ILE A 175 -7.05 -8.54 10.81
C ILE A 175 -7.44 -9.85 10.12
N LYS A 176 -8.54 -10.49 10.53
CA LYS A 176 -9.07 -11.70 9.86
C LYS A 176 -9.43 -11.47 8.39
N LYS A 177 -9.57 -10.21 7.97
CA LYS A 177 -9.89 -9.81 6.60
C LYS A 177 -8.66 -9.44 5.78
N PHE A 178 -7.46 -9.57 6.33
CA PHE A 178 -6.24 -9.32 5.58
C PHE A 178 -6.03 -10.40 4.51
N PRO A 179 -5.34 -10.07 3.41
CA PRO A 179 -5.15 -10.96 2.28
C PRO A 179 -4.17 -12.11 2.59
N LYS A 180 -4.06 -13.01 1.63
CA LYS A 180 -2.93 -13.94 1.50
C LYS A 180 -1.97 -13.48 0.41
N PHE A 181 -0.73 -13.94 0.50
CA PHE A 181 0.27 -13.75 -0.53
C PHE A 181 0.88 -15.11 -0.86
N ASN A 182 0.82 -15.51 -2.14
CA ASN A 182 1.28 -16.83 -2.60
C ASN A 182 0.76 -17.98 -1.70
N ASP A 183 -0.56 -17.96 -1.40
CA ASP A 183 -1.27 -18.91 -0.51
C ASP A 183 -0.89 -18.87 0.97
N GLN A 184 0.09 -18.06 1.36
CA GLN A 184 0.50 -17.89 2.74
C GLN A 184 -0.25 -16.75 3.43
N LYS A 185 -0.38 -16.82 4.75
CA LYS A 185 -0.97 -15.73 5.53
C LYS A 185 -0.11 -14.49 5.35
N TYR A 186 -0.72 -13.30 5.38
CA TYR A 186 -0.01 -12.04 5.13
C TYR A 186 1.30 -11.91 5.90
N TYR A 187 1.31 -12.35 7.17
CA TYR A 187 2.47 -12.18 8.05
C TYR A 187 3.66 -13.09 7.71
N GLN A 188 3.50 -14.05 6.79
CA GLN A 188 4.52 -15.05 6.45
C GLN A 188 5.43 -14.65 5.29
N TYR A 189 5.13 -13.54 4.61
CA TYR A 189 6.07 -12.96 3.67
C TYR A 189 7.24 -12.35 4.44
N THR A 190 8.46 -12.78 4.13
CA THR A 190 9.70 -12.43 4.85
C THR A 190 10.83 -11.96 3.94
N ASP A 191 10.58 -11.85 2.63
CA ASP A 191 11.58 -11.49 1.60
C ASP A 191 11.89 -9.97 1.59
N PHE A 192 12.37 -9.43 2.72
CA PHE A 192 12.71 -8.01 2.87
C PHE A 192 14.21 -7.73 2.81
N TYR A 193 14.98 -8.61 2.15
CA TYR A 193 16.44 -8.47 2.00
C TYR A 193 16.85 -7.73 0.71
N PHE A 194 15.90 -7.11 -0.01
CA PHE A 194 16.17 -6.23 -1.16
C PHE A 194 16.99 -4.97 -0.77
N THR A 195 17.57 -4.26 -1.73
CA THR A 195 18.38 -3.06 -1.41
C THR A 195 17.50 -1.92 -0.93
N ASP A 196 17.83 -1.31 0.21
CA ASP A 196 17.12 -0.12 0.67
C ASP A 196 17.37 1.06 -0.27
N PHE A 197 16.38 1.94 -0.39
CA PHE A 197 16.46 3.16 -1.18
C PHE A 197 15.79 4.29 -0.45
N GLU A 198 16.04 5.53 -0.88
CA GLU A 198 15.48 6.70 -0.23
C GLU A 198 14.54 7.46 -1.17
N MET A 199 13.47 8.00 -0.59
CA MET A 199 12.53 8.88 -1.28
C MET A 199 11.83 9.79 -0.27
N GLU A 200 11.15 10.82 -0.76
CA GLU A 200 10.25 11.61 0.08
C GLU A 200 8.93 10.85 0.24
N ILE A 201 8.79 10.11 1.34
CA ILE A 201 7.59 9.29 1.60
C ILE A 201 6.46 10.15 2.18
N VAL A 202 6.80 11.04 3.13
CA VAL A 202 5.88 12.02 3.69
C VAL A 202 6.26 13.41 3.20
N GLU A 203 5.34 14.05 2.46
CA GLU A 203 5.55 15.41 1.93
C GLU A 203 6.01 16.38 3.03
N GLY A 204 7.11 17.08 2.76
CA GLY A 204 7.70 18.07 3.66
C GLY A 204 8.56 17.51 4.79
N LYS A 205 8.74 16.19 4.88
CA LYS A 205 9.63 15.56 5.89
C LYS A 205 11.02 15.21 5.36
N GLY A 206 11.29 15.54 4.09
CA GLY A 206 12.57 15.27 3.45
C GLY A 206 12.73 13.81 3.02
N ILE A 207 13.95 13.46 2.60
CA ILE A 207 14.31 12.13 2.12
C ILE A 207 14.37 11.14 3.29
N GLN A 208 13.74 9.98 3.13
CA GLN A 208 13.61 8.94 4.14
C GLN A 208 13.99 7.57 3.57
N SER A 209 14.61 6.72 4.39
CA SER A 209 14.81 5.29 4.07
C SER A 209 13.46 4.59 3.92
N TYR A 210 13.28 3.92 2.79
CA TYR A 210 12.06 3.19 2.46
C TYR A 210 11.79 2.06 3.46
N LYS A 211 12.81 1.23 3.70
CA LYS A 211 12.70 0.13 4.66
C LYS A 211 12.43 0.62 6.06
N SER A 212 13.16 1.63 6.53
CA SER A 212 12.97 2.15 7.90
C SER A 212 11.56 2.67 8.11
N TYR A 213 10.93 3.26 7.10
CA TYR A 213 9.56 3.75 7.21
C TYR A 213 8.52 2.62 7.15
N TYR A 214 8.57 1.78 6.11
CA TYR A 214 7.52 0.78 5.87
C TYR A 214 7.68 -0.47 6.74
N LEU A 215 8.90 -0.91 7.05
CA LEU A 215 9.09 -2.04 7.98
C LEU A 215 8.70 -1.65 9.40
N ASP A 216 8.98 -0.43 9.88
CA ASP A 216 8.53 0.01 11.21
C ASP A 216 7.00 -0.11 11.37
N LYS A 217 6.25 0.32 10.35
CA LYS A 217 4.79 0.21 10.30
C LYS A 217 4.31 -1.24 10.21
N TYR A 218 5.02 -2.06 9.45
CA TYR A 218 4.68 -3.47 9.35
C TYR A 218 4.94 -4.20 10.68
N TYR A 219 6.05 -3.90 11.37
CA TYR A 219 6.31 -4.34 12.75
C TYR A 219 5.21 -3.89 13.71
N GLU A 220 4.78 -2.62 13.67
CA GLU A 220 3.64 -2.11 14.47
C GLU A 220 2.38 -2.97 14.27
N THR A 221 2.15 -3.39 13.04
CA THR A 221 0.97 -4.19 12.65
C THR A 221 1.05 -5.61 13.16
N LEU A 222 2.21 -6.26 13.04
CA LEU A 222 2.45 -7.59 13.58
C LEU A 222 2.35 -7.61 15.11
N LEU A 223 2.91 -6.60 15.78
CA LEU A 223 2.80 -6.45 17.24
C LEU A 223 1.36 -6.16 17.67
N SER A 224 0.61 -5.35 16.91
CA SER A 224 -0.82 -5.14 17.13
C SER A 224 -1.62 -6.43 16.98
N HIS A 225 -1.29 -7.25 15.98
CA HIS A 225 -1.89 -8.57 15.80
C HIS A 225 -1.58 -9.49 16.98
N LEU A 226 -0.32 -9.54 17.44
CA LEU A 226 0.05 -10.33 18.62
C LEU A 226 -0.70 -9.88 19.87
N LEU A 227 -0.83 -8.57 20.09
CA LEU A 227 -1.62 -8.02 21.20
C LEU A 227 -3.09 -8.45 21.11
N CYS A 228 -3.68 -8.45 19.91
CA CYS A 228 -5.02 -8.95 19.68
C CYS A 228 -5.13 -10.45 20.01
N LEU A 229 -4.22 -11.30 19.52
CA LEU A 229 -4.21 -12.74 19.83
C LEU A 229 -4.18 -12.98 21.35
N ASN A 230 -3.38 -12.20 22.08
CA ASN A 230 -3.29 -12.27 23.53
C ASN A 230 -4.59 -11.84 24.24
N LYS A 231 -5.19 -10.71 23.84
CA LYS A 231 -6.41 -10.18 24.48
C LYS A 231 -7.66 -10.99 24.16
N GLU A 232 -7.73 -11.58 22.97
CA GLU A 232 -8.84 -12.42 22.54
C GLU A 232 -8.64 -13.92 22.89
N ASN A 233 -7.73 -14.21 23.82
CA ASN A 233 -7.42 -15.56 24.35
C ASN A 233 -7.22 -16.62 23.26
N LYS A 234 -6.48 -16.28 22.20
CA LYS A 234 -6.11 -17.23 21.14
C LYS A 234 -5.08 -18.23 21.61
N SER A 235 -5.02 -19.35 20.91
CA SER A 235 -4.15 -20.47 21.31
C SER A 235 -2.68 -20.09 21.22
N GLU A 236 -1.85 -20.72 22.05
CA GLU A 236 -0.38 -20.55 21.96
C GLU A 236 0.14 -20.94 20.58
N LYS A 237 -0.49 -21.92 19.92
CA LYS A 237 -0.18 -22.27 18.53
C LYS A 237 -0.35 -21.08 17.59
N GLU A 238 -1.46 -20.35 17.66
CA GLU A 238 -1.70 -19.19 16.80
C GLU A 238 -0.71 -18.05 17.06
N LYS A 239 -0.34 -17.83 18.33
CA LYS A 239 0.66 -16.84 18.73
C LYS A 239 2.05 -17.21 18.21
N ASN A 240 2.45 -18.46 18.39
CA ASN A 240 3.74 -18.98 17.91
C ASN A 240 3.81 -18.99 16.37
N ASP A 241 2.70 -19.33 15.69
CA ASP A 241 2.61 -19.22 14.24
C ASP A 241 2.88 -17.78 13.76
N LEU A 242 2.39 -16.76 14.47
CA LEU A 242 2.68 -15.36 14.15
C LEU A 242 4.13 -14.98 14.49
N LEU A 243 4.59 -15.28 15.70
CA LEU A 243 5.93 -14.93 16.18
C LEU A 243 7.04 -15.56 15.33
N LEU A 244 6.94 -16.87 15.09
CA LEU A 244 7.96 -17.65 14.40
C LEU A 244 7.75 -17.69 12.88
N GLY A 245 6.54 -17.39 12.41
CA GLY A 245 6.21 -17.37 10.99
C GLY A 245 6.42 -16.01 10.31
N SER A 246 6.70 -14.94 11.05
CA SER A 246 6.82 -13.58 10.51
C SER A 246 8.21 -12.98 10.71
N ILE A 247 8.41 -11.75 10.23
CA ILE A 247 9.65 -11.00 10.47
C ILE A 247 9.89 -10.61 11.92
N LEU A 248 8.94 -10.91 12.83
CA LEU A 248 9.12 -10.67 14.26
C LEU A 248 10.36 -11.38 14.79
N LYS A 249 10.70 -12.58 14.30
CA LYS A 249 11.91 -13.33 14.72
C LYS A 249 13.21 -12.88 14.02
N GLU A 250 13.12 -12.06 12.98
CA GLU A 250 14.23 -11.74 12.08
C GLU A 250 15.08 -10.60 12.63
N SER A 251 15.99 -10.91 13.56
CA SER A 251 16.80 -9.90 14.27
C SER A 251 17.61 -8.98 13.34
N ASN A 252 18.03 -9.46 12.16
CA ASN A 252 18.75 -8.68 11.16
C ASN A 252 17.92 -7.49 10.61
N LEU A 253 16.60 -7.55 10.72
CA LEU A 253 15.68 -6.51 10.26
C LEU A 253 15.30 -5.52 11.37
N TYR A 254 15.66 -5.77 12.64
CA TYR A 254 15.28 -4.90 13.76
C TYR A 254 15.82 -3.48 13.65
N LYS A 255 16.96 -3.30 12.96
CA LYS A 255 17.53 -1.97 12.68
C LYS A 255 16.59 -1.03 11.92
N TYR A 256 15.53 -1.55 11.30
CA TYR A 256 14.53 -0.78 10.56
C TYR A 256 13.29 -0.45 11.39
N THR A 257 13.27 -0.72 12.70
CA THR A 257 12.11 -0.40 13.55
C THR A 257 12.49 0.16 14.90
N LYS A 258 11.65 1.06 15.42
CA LYS A 258 11.75 1.57 16.79
C LYS A 258 11.40 0.53 17.86
N TYR A 259 10.81 -0.61 17.47
CA TYR A 259 10.41 -1.68 18.39
C TYR A 259 11.52 -2.69 18.69
N GLN A 260 12.76 -2.46 18.23
CA GLN A 260 13.90 -3.36 18.42
C GLN A 260 13.98 -3.94 19.85
N LYS A 261 13.96 -3.09 20.88
CA LYS A 261 14.05 -3.54 22.28
C LYS A 261 12.91 -4.47 22.71
N ILE A 262 11.70 -4.22 22.21
CA ILE A 262 10.53 -5.07 22.50
C ILE A 262 10.73 -6.43 21.84
N LEU A 263 11.17 -6.43 20.58
CA LEU A 263 11.42 -7.66 19.82
C LEU A 263 12.55 -8.48 20.45
N GLU A 264 13.66 -7.85 20.81
CA GLU A 264 14.76 -8.49 21.54
C GLU A 264 14.26 -9.13 22.85
N SER A 265 13.50 -8.39 23.66
CA SER A 265 12.95 -8.92 24.91
C SER A 265 12.00 -10.11 24.69
N ILE A 266 11.14 -10.06 23.67
CA ILE A 266 10.26 -11.19 23.34
C ILE A 266 11.10 -12.44 23.05
N PHE A 267 12.14 -12.34 22.23
CA PHE A 267 12.90 -13.52 21.78
C PHE A 267 14.07 -13.91 22.68
N GLU A 268 14.54 -13.06 23.58
CA GLU A 268 15.46 -13.43 24.67
C GLU A 268 14.79 -14.37 25.67
N VAL A 269 13.52 -14.10 26.03
CA VAL A 269 12.74 -14.96 26.92
C VAL A 269 12.57 -16.37 26.32
N HIS A 270 12.53 -16.51 24.99
CA HIS A 270 12.37 -17.80 24.31
C HIS A 270 13.70 -18.55 24.07
N LYS A 271 14.87 -17.96 24.40
CA LYS A 271 16.17 -18.65 24.36
C LYS A 271 16.49 -19.40 25.67
N ILE A 272 15.63 -19.27 26.68
CA ILE A 272 15.77 -19.90 27.99
C ILE A 272 14.66 -20.96 28.14
N GLU A 273 14.58 -21.92 27.21
CA GLU A 273 13.88 -23.21 27.37
C GLU A 273 14.65 -24.33 26.65
#